data_AF-A0A813K5H4-F1
#
_entry.id   AF-A0A813K5H4-F1
#
_cell.length_a   1.000
_cell.length_b   1.000
_cell.length_c   1.000
_cell.angle_alpha   90.00
_cell.angle_beta   90.00
_cell.angle_gamma   90.00
#
_symmetry.space_group_name_H-M   'P 1'
#
loop_
_entity.id
_entity.type
_entity.pdbx_description
1 polymer ?
#
loop_
_entity_poly.entity_id
_entity_poly.type
_entity_poly.pdbx_seq_one_letter_code
_entity_poly.pdbx_strand_id
1 'polypeptide(L)'
;VLTYELQAGQTPFEDEGVTDVMGRMLAIRRSQEQGPPRFPFHFPVYIKAFVGALLQKLPQRLGASGGAASIRRHPMFEKLKFDFEAFNAQQMPGPFAKDWSAPLADSDDFGLDRGDLTLDRDDDLFVHFNEDRSTWADDF
;
A
#
# COMPACT_ATOMS: atom_id res chain seq x y z
N VAL A 1 -5.62 -0.39 5.70
CA VAL A 1 -6.42 -0.24 4.47
C VAL A 1 -6.12 -1.39 3.52
N LEU A 2 -4.89 -1.50 3.03
CA LEU A 2 -4.46 -2.55 2.07
C LEU A 2 -4.86 -3.99 2.46
N THR A 3 -4.68 -4.40 3.72
CA THR A 3 -5.05 -5.76 4.15
C THR A 3 -6.56 -6.01 4.10
N TYR A 4 -7.38 -4.99 4.28
CA TYR A 4 -8.84 -5.10 4.10
C TYR A 4 -9.16 -5.28 2.62
N GLU A 5 -8.58 -4.44 1.78
CA GLU A 5 -8.82 -4.40 0.34
C GLU A 5 -8.41 -5.71 -0.34
N LEU A 6 -7.26 -6.27 0.01
CA LEU A 6 -6.81 -7.57 -0.50
C LEU A 6 -7.80 -8.70 -0.18
N GLN A 7 -8.51 -8.61 0.94
CA GLN A 7 -9.46 -9.63 1.38
C GLN A 7 -10.89 -9.39 0.90
N ALA A 8 -11.30 -8.12 0.77
CA ALA A 8 -12.65 -7.72 0.43
C ALA A 8 -12.83 -7.34 -1.05
N GLY A 9 -11.75 -7.07 -1.78
CA GLY A 9 -11.78 -6.58 -3.16
C GLY A 9 -12.21 -5.11 -3.31
N GLN A 10 -12.41 -4.40 -2.20
CA GLN A 10 -12.87 -3.01 -2.15
C GLN A 10 -12.25 -2.28 -0.95
N THR A 11 -12.24 -0.95 -0.97
CA THR A 11 -11.69 -0.20 0.17
C THR A 11 -12.64 -0.24 1.38
N PRO A 12 -12.12 -0.11 2.63
CA PRO A 12 -12.96 -0.18 3.83
C PRO A 12 -13.88 1.04 4.02
N PHE A 13 -13.63 2.13 3.30
CA PHE A 13 -14.35 3.40 3.43
C PHE A 13 -14.75 3.87 2.03
N GLU A 14 -15.78 3.23 1.47
CA GLU A 14 -16.39 3.62 0.22
C GLU A 14 -17.91 3.68 0.35
N ASP A 15 -18.51 4.60 -0.38
CA ASP A 15 -19.96 4.73 -0.49
C ASP A 15 -20.30 4.84 -1.99
N GLU A 16 -20.55 3.68 -2.61
CA GLU A 16 -20.93 3.57 -4.02
C GLU A 16 -22.27 4.27 -4.32
N GLY A 17 -23.05 4.62 -3.30
CA GLY A 17 -24.35 5.28 -3.46
C GLY A 17 -24.29 6.78 -3.75
N VAL A 18 -23.12 7.42 -3.65
CA VAL A 18 -22.98 8.87 -3.84
C VAL A 18 -22.32 9.19 -5.19
N THR A 19 -23.11 9.79 -6.09
CA THR A 19 -22.67 10.19 -7.44
C THR A 19 -21.89 11.49 -7.46
N ASP A 20 -22.17 12.41 -6.53
CA ASP A 20 -21.42 13.66 -6.37
C ASP A 20 -20.05 13.43 -5.73
N VAL A 21 -19.00 14.01 -6.32
CA VAL A 21 -17.61 13.85 -5.85
C VAL A 21 -17.43 14.44 -4.46
N MET A 22 -18.01 15.62 -4.20
CA MET A 22 -17.90 16.27 -2.89
C MET A 22 -18.67 15.50 -1.82
N GLY A 23 -19.88 15.06 -2.16
CA GLY A 23 -20.68 14.17 -1.32
C GLY A 23 -19.93 12.87 -0.96
N ARG A 24 -19.25 12.25 -1.93
CA ARG A 24 -18.45 11.04 -1.72
C ARG A 24 -17.30 11.29 -0.75
N MET A 25 -16.57 12.40 -0.92
CA MET A 25 -15.47 12.75 -0.02
C MET A 25 -15.96 12.94 1.43
N LEU A 26 -17.10 13.61 1.62
CA LEU A 26 -17.70 13.78 2.94
C LEU A 26 -18.21 12.46 3.52
N ALA A 27 -18.78 11.58 2.70
CA ALA A 27 -19.23 10.26 3.12
C ALA A 27 -18.05 9.39 3.60
N ILE A 28 -16.95 9.39 2.86
CA ILE A 28 -15.70 8.70 3.24
C ILE A 28 -15.21 9.23 4.59
N ARG A 29 -15.15 10.55 4.76
CA ARG A 29 -14.72 11.16 6.03
C ARG A 29 -15.63 10.76 7.19
N ARG A 30 -16.95 10.80 7.01
CA ARG A 30 -17.90 10.34 8.03
C ARG A 30 -17.71 8.86 8.36
N SER A 31 -17.49 8.02 7.35
CA SER A 31 -17.25 6.58 7.53
C SER A 31 -15.98 6.32 8.37
N GLN A 32 -14.91 7.08 8.13
CA GLN A 32 -13.69 7.04 8.95
C GLN A 32 -13.90 7.55 10.39
N GLU A 33 -14.92 8.39 10.61
CA GLU A 33 -15.23 8.96 11.92
C GLU A 33 -16.22 8.13 12.74
N GLN A 34 -17.17 7.44 12.09
CA GLN A 34 -18.31 6.78 12.72
C GLN A 34 -18.05 5.38 13.32
N GLY A 35 -16.80 4.89 13.30
CA GLY A 35 -16.40 3.69 14.03
C GLY A 35 -15.67 2.65 13.18
N PRO A 36 -15.70 1.36 13.56
CA PRO A 36 -15.00 0.32 12.82
C PRO A 36 -15.62 0.14 11.42
N PRO A 37 -14.82 -0.25 10.42
CA PRO A 37 -15.33 -0.50 9.08
C PRO A 37 -16.32 -1.65 9.09
N ARG A 38 -17.22 -1.65 8.11
CA ARG A 38 -18.11 -2.79 7.86
C ARG A 38 -17.30 -3.89 7.21
N PHE A 39 -17.56 -5.15 7.57
CA PHE A 39 -16.85 -6.30 7.02
C PHE A 39 -17.83 -7.19 6.26
N PRO A 40 -17.49 -7.67 5.05
CA PRO A 40 -18.27 -8.68 4.35
C PRO A 40 -18.40 -9.99 5.14
N PHE A 41 -19.42 -10.79 4.84
CA PHE A 41 -19.69 -12.05 5.54
C PHE A 41 -18.54 -13.08 5.39
N HIS A 42 -17.87 -13.09 4.24
CA HIS A 42 -16.76 -14.00 3.93
C HIS A 42 -15.42 -13.58 4.55
N PHE A 43 -15.39 -12.48 5.31
CA PHE A 43 -14.14 -11.93 5.86
C PHE A 43 -13.66 -12.77 7.06
N PRO A 44 -12.46 -13.39 7.01
CA PRO A 44 -12.01 -14.28 8.08
C PRO A 44 -11.86 -13.57 9.43
N VAL A 45 -12.31 -14.22 10.51
CA VAL A 45 -12.39 -13.62 11.86
C VAL A 45 -11.04 -13.10 12.36
N TYR A 46 -9.96 -13.86 12.12
CA TYR A 46 -8.61 -13.49 12.55
C TYR A 46 -8.05 -12.28 11.77
N ILE A 47 -8.43 -12.12 10.50
CA ILE A 47 -8.08 -10.94 9.68
C ILE A 47 -8.94 -9.75 10.12
N LYS A 48 -10.23 -9.97 10.42
CA LYS A 48 -11.12 -8.92 10.93
C LYS A 48 -10.57 -8.27 12.19
N ALA A 49 -10.11 -9.08 13.14
CA ALA A 49 -9.47 -8.60 14.37
C ALA A 49 -8.20 -7.78 14.06
N PHE A 50 -7.35 -8.26 13.16
CA PHE A 50 -6.12 -7.57 12.75
C PHE A 50 -6.40 -6.22 12.10
N VAL A 51 -7.28 -6.20 11.10
CA VAL A 51 -7.66 -4.98 10.39
C VAL A 51 -8.35 -4.00 11.34
N GLY A 52 -9.23 -4.49 12.22
CA GLY A 52 -9.88 -3.67 13.23
C GLY A 52 -8.90 -2.98 14.18
N ALA A 53 -7.79 -3.64 14.54
CA ALA A 53 -6.74 -3.06 15.37
C ALA A 53 -5.83 -2.07 14.61
N LEU A 54 -5.56 -2.32 13.32
CA LEU A 54 -4.80 -1.42 12.46
C LEU A 54 -5.56 -0.15 12.05
N LEU A 55 -6.87 -0.23 11.93
CA LEU A 55 -7.71 0.90 11.53
C LEU A 55 -8.21 1.75 12.71
N GLN A 56 -7.76 1.47 13.93
CA GLN A 56 -8.00 2.37 15.06
C GLN A 56 -7.31 3.73 14.84
N LYS A 57 -7.94 4.75 15.41
CA LYS A 57 -7.35 6.09 15.52
C LYS A 57 -6.19 6.07 16.53
N LEU A 58 -5.22 6.94 16.35
CA LEU A 58 -4.14 7.10 17.32
C LEU A 58 -4.73 7.57 18.67
N PRO A 59 -4.16 7.12 19.81
CA PRO A 59 -2.95 6.29 19.93
C PRO A 59 -3.23 4.77 19.95
N GLN A 60 -4.49 4.34 19.85
CA GLN A 60 -4.89 2.92 20.04
C GLN A 60 -4.60 2.02 18.84
N ARG A 61 -3.96 2.55 17.81
CA ARG A 61 -3.60 1.81 16.60
C ARG A 61 -2.54 0.77 16.89
N LEU A 62 -2.76 -0.47 16.42
CA LEU A 62 -1.73 -1.50 16.44
C LEU A 62 -0.47 -0.98 15.72
N GLY A 63 0.68 -1.09 16.39
CA GLY A 63 1.95 -0.53 15.90
C GLY A 63 2.29 0.87 16.40
N ALA A 64 1.36 1.60 17.01
CA ALA A 64 1.64 2.98 17.46
C ALA A 64 2.61 3.04 18.65
N SER A 65 2.46 2.17 19.65
CA SER A 65 3.30 2.15 20.85
C SER A 65 4.44 1.13 20.78
N GLY A 66 4.21 -0.02 20.14
CA GLY A 66 5.17 -1.13 20.07
C GLY A 66 5.79 -1.37 18.68
N GLY A 67 5.59 -0.44 17.75
CA GLY A 67 6.13 -0.50 16.38
C GLY A 67 5.80 -1.81 15.65
N ALA A 68 6.69 -2.20 14.74
CA ALA A 68 6.55 -3.43 13.97
C ALA A 68 6.52 -4.70 14.84
N ALA A 69 7.21 -4.71 15.99
CA ALA A 69 7.23 -5.87 16.88
C ALA A 69 5.84 -6.21 17.42
N SER A 70 5.03 -5.20 17.76
CA SER A 70 3.64 -5.41 18.18
C SER A 70 2.75 -5.97 17.07
N ILE A 71 3.01 -5.58 15.82
CA ILE A 71 2.28 -6.09 14.64
C ILE A 71 2.62 -7.57 14.42
N ARG A 72 3.90 -7.94 14.47
CA ARG A 72 4.37 -9.33 14.25
C ARG A 72 3.81 -10.31 15.29
N ARG A 73 3.57 -9.86 16.51
CA ARG A 73 2.99 -10.67 17.60
C ARG A 73 1.47 -10.87 17.47
N HIS A 74 0.82 -10.28 16.48
CA HIS A 74 -0.62 -10.39 16.35
C HIS A 74 -1.04 -11.85 16.04
N PRO A 75 -2.11 -12.40 16.68
CA PRO A 75 -2.53 -13.80 16.52
C PRO A 75 -2.84 -14.25 15.08
N MET A 76 -3.09 -13.29 14.18
CA MET A 76 -3.22 -13.57 12.74
C MET A 76 -1.99 -14.30 12.18
N PHE A 77 -0.78 -13.86 12.53
CA PHE A 77 0.45 -14.46 12.01
C PHE A 77 0.70 -15.85 12.59
N GLU A 78 0.27 -16.10 13.83
CA GLU A 78 0.28 -17.44 14.43
C GLU A 78 -0.68 -18.39 13.70
N LYS A 79 -1.90 -17.92 13.39
CA LYS A 79 -2.88 -18.71 12.60
C LYS A 79 -2.40 -19.03 11.20
N LEU A 80 -1.69 -18.10 10.56
CA LEU A 80 -1.09 -18.30 9.24
C LEU A 80 0.21 -19.11 9.30
N LYS A 81 0.74 -19.41 10.50
CA LYS A 81 2.07 -20.00 10.71
C LYS A 81 3.14 -19.25 9.92
N PHE A 82 3.09 -17.92 9.96
CA PHE A 82 3.97 -17.07 9.17
C PHE A 82 5.38 -17.06 9.78
N ASP A 83 6.36 -17.44 8.97
CA ASP A 83 7.77 -17.45 9.36
C ASP A 83 8.43 -16.12 9.01
N PHE A 84 8.57 -15.24 10.01
CA PHE A 84 9.24 -13.95 9.81
C PHE A 84 10.74 -14.08 9.57
N GLU A 85 11.40 -15.13 10.04
CA GLU A 85 12.83 -15.33 9.85
C GLU A 85 13.10 -15.71 8.39
N ALA A 86 12.39 -16.70 7.88
CA ALA A 86 12.46 -17.10 6.48
C ALA A 86 12.02 -15.98 5.52
N PHE A 87 11.02 -15.17 5.90
CA PHE A 87 10.60 -14.00 5.12
C PHE A 87 11.72 -12.95 5.02
N ASN A 88 12.35 -12.61 6.15
CA ASN A 88 13.46 -11.63 6.16
C ASN A 88 14.69 -12.16 5.42
N ALA A 89 14.94 -13.48 5.48
CA ALA A 89 16.00 -14.14 4.74
C ALA A 89 15.68 -14.35 3.24
N GLN A 90 14.49 -13.92 2.77
CA GLN A 90 14.02 -14.10 1.38
C GLN A 90 13.97 -15.57 0.93
N GLN A 91 13.77 -16.50 1.87
CA GLN A 91 13.71 -17.94 1.61
C GLN A 91 12.29 -18.45 1.38
N MET A 92 11.27 -17.63 1.70
CA MET A 92 9.88 -18.00 1.48
C MET A 92 9.49 -17.84 0.00
N PRO A 93 8.91 -18.88 -0.64
CA PRO A 93 8.34 -18.73 -1.96
C PRO A 93 7.13 -17.80 -1.91
N GLY A 94 7.01 -16.93 -2.90
CA GLY A 94 5.82 -16.08 -3.05
C GLY A 94 4.58 -16.93 -3.32
N PRO A 95 3.41 -16.56 -2.75
CA PRO A 95 2.18 -17.34 -2.95
C PRO A 95 1.64 -17.28 -4.38
N PHE A 96 2.06 -16.27 -5.15
CA PHE A 96 1.70 -16.07 -6.53
C PHE A 96 2.92 -15.61 -7.30
N ALA A 97 3.24 -16.32 -8.40
CA ALA A 97 4.24 -15.90 -9.36
C ALA A 97 3.50 -15.36 -10.59
N LYS A 98 3.76 -14.10 -10.94
CA LYS A 98 3.25 -13.50 -12.17
C LYS A 98 4.30 -13.69 -13.26
N ASP A 99 3.91 -14.34 -14.34
CA ASP A 99 4.73 -14.35 -15.55
C ASP A 99 4.74 -12.93 -16.14
N TRP A 100 5.94 -12.38 -16.28
CA TRP A 100 6.10 -11.10 -16.95
C TRP A 100 5.87 -11.30 -18.43
N SER A 101 4.72 -10.84 -18.93
CA SER A 101 4.56 -10.58 -20.36
C SER A 101 5.35 -9.33 -20.70
N ALA A 102 6.09 -9.35 -21.82
CA ALA A 102 6.62 -8.12 -22.39
C ALA A 102 5.45 -7.10 -22.50
N PRO A 103 5.66 -5.82 -22.14
CA PRO A 103 4.63 -4.82 -22.35
C PRO A 103 4.21 -4.89 -23.82
N LEU A 104 2.91 -5.04 -24.07
CA LEU A 104 2.35 -4.80 -25.39
C LEU A 104 2.85 -3.41 -25.80
N ALA A 105 3.52 -3.34 -26.95
CA ALA A 105 4.07 -2.12 -27.49
C ALA A 105 2.94 -1.25 -28.03
N ASP A 106 2.04 -0.80 -27.17
CA ASP A 106 0.92 0.05 -27.52
C ASP A 106 0.69 1.02 -26.38
N SER A 107 1.15 2.26 -26.58
CA SER A 107 0.89 3.49 -25.82
C SER A 107 0.96 3.40 -24.29
N ASP A 108 1.70 4.30 -23.66
CA ASP A 108 1.43 4.58 -22.25
C ASP A 108 -0.05 5.00 -22.07
N ASP A 109 -0.60 4.86 -20.85
CA ASP A 109 -1.99 5.23 -20.51
C ASP A 109 -2.35 6.71 -20.81
N PHE A 110 -1.36 7.50 -21.23
CA PHE A 110 -1.49 8.90 -21.65
C PHE A 110 -1.53 9.08 -23.17
N GLY A 111 -1.43 8.00 -23.95
CA GLY A 111 -1.42 8.05 -25.41
C GLY A 111 -0.23 8.79 -26.00
N LEU A 112 0.85 8.94 -25.22
CA LEU A 112 2.09 9.57 -25.66
C LEU A 112 2.93 8.51 -26.36
N ASP A 113 3.21 8.78 -27.63
CA ASP A 113 4.21 7.99 -28.33
C ASP A 113 5.55 8.26 -27.64
N ARG A 114 6.13 7.25 -26.98
CA ARG A 114 7.42 7.36 -26.29
C ARG A 114 8.54 7.86 -27.21
N GLY A 115 8.32 7.84 -28.53
CA GLY A 115 9.22 8.38 -29.55
C GLY A 115 9.13 9.89 -29.83
N ASP A 116 8.09 10.60 -29.34
CA ASP A 116 7.89 12.04 -29.61
C ASP A 116 7.93 12.92 -28.35
N LEU A 117 8.41 12.36 -27.23
CA LEU A 117 9.00 13.20 -26.21
C LEU A 117 10.38 13.60 -26.74
N THR A 118 10.43 14.70 -27.50
CA THR A 118 11.64 15.43 -27.88
C THR A 118 12.35 15.98 -26.65
N LEU A 119 12.67 15.10 -25.71
CA LEU A 119 13.70 15.31 -24.70
C LEU A 119 14.99 15.20 -25.50
N ASP A 120 15.43 16.33 -26.04
CA ASP A 120 16.74 16.42 -26.62
C ASP A 120 17.71 15.89 -25.56
N ARG A 121 18.54 14.92 -25.92
CA ARG A 121 19.56 14.37 -25.01
C ARG A 121 20.54 15.43 -24.49
N ASP A 122 20.50 16.61 -25.10
CA ASP A 122 21.29 17.80 -24.79
C ASP A 122 20.50 18.84 -23.98
N ASP A 123 19.27 18.54 -23.53
CA ASP A 123 18.52 19.42 -22.63
C ASP A 123 19.18 19.46 -21.24
N ASP A 124 19.89 20.55 -20.96
CA ASP A 124 20.49 20.92 -19.67
C ASP A 124 19.47 21.08 -18.51
N LEU A 125 18.18 20.77 -18.74
CA LEU A 125 17.11 20.87 -17.75
C LEU A 125 17.26 19.83 -16.63
N PHE A 126 17.86 18.67 -16.91
CA PHE A 126 18.06 17.60 -15.94
C PHE A 126 19.55 17.41 -15.66
N VAL A 127 19.98 17.80 -14.46
CA VAL A 127 21.33 17.50 -13.98
C VAL A 127 21.44 15.99 -13.78
N HIS A 128 22.47 15.36 -14.37
CA HIS A 128 22.78 13.96 -14.07
C HIS A 128 23.02 13.80 -12.58
N PHE A 129 22.31 12.86 -11.96
CA PHE A 129 22.59 12.46 -10.59
C PHE A 129 23.99 11.81 -10.54
N ASN A 130 24.99 12.58 -10.15
CA ASN A 130 26.31 12.05 -9.83
C ASN A 130 26.27 11.49 -8.41
N GLU A 131 26.49 10.18 -8.29
CA GLU A 131 26.55 9.44 -7.04
C GLU A 131 27.85 9.73 -6.23
N ASP A 132 28.51 10.87 -6.49
CA ASP A 132 29.69 11.28 -5.74
C ASP A 132 29.25 11.78 -4.35
N ARG A 133 29.39 10.88 -3.37
CA ARG A 133 29.11 11.08 -1.93
C ARG A 133 30.06 12.08 -1.25
N SER A 134 30.76 12.92 -1.99
CA SER A 134 31.84 13.77 -1.46
C SER A 134 31.38 15.10 -0.87
N THR A 135 30.15 15.56 -1.11
CA THR A 135 29.74 16.94 -0.75
C THR A 135 28.87 17.06 0.50
N TRP A 136 28.41 15.95 1.09
CA TRP A 136 27.53 15.98 2.27
C TRP A 136 28.24 15.66 3.59
N ALA A 137 29.53 15.30 3.54
CA ALA A 137 30.28 14.87 4.72
C ALA A 137 31.01 16.01 5.45
N ASP A 138 31.14 17.20 4.84
CA ASP A 138 31.97 18.27 5.39
C ASP A 138 31.19 19.39 6.11
N ASP A 139 29.84 19.30 6.17
CA ASP A 139 28.99 20.34 6.77
C ASP A 139 28.27 19.92 8.08
N PHE A 140 28.76 18.89 8.80
CA PHE A 140 28.31 18.57 10.17
C PHE A 140 29.46 18.30 11.15
#